data_AF-A2FJP2-F1
#
_entry.id   AF-A2FJP2-F1
#
_cell.length_a   1.000
_cell.length_b   1.000
_cell.length_c   1.000
_cell.angle_alpha   90.00
_cell.angle_beta   90.00
_cell.angle_gamma   90.00
#
_symmetry.space_group_name_H-M   'P 1'
#
loop_
_entity.id
_entity.type
_entity.pdbx_description
1 polymer ?
#
loop_
_entity_poly.entity_id
_entity_poly.type
_entity_poly.pdbx_seq_one_letter_code
_entity_poly.pdbx_strand_id
1 'polypeptide(L)'
;MKANSEHVVGQTPTAPPPTVAAIPHHPAVLSNEEFENLKRSIQLLRIEQIRYIVQKYNLPANGNKTKLLHLILTIIETLRATPLLVQISAEVSRLLAQQHEPFANPLETTHKIEKYKIQGPVITPSNPFYQIIDGQPRLGPLIASAGTSTLSAHQIKIPEDVNILLEFSWLNAPPVPFDLVMEVNGNQVIVSADDPKPGALDLTSYIGPTRTLLFAIDSIKTPVPVIMAIRDFKLVTIKEIAEKLAVEQKINAPAQNLNAKGKGCSHAQTFPLVNFLSSFYSTGKFKCPVCNQNVELEGIQISSSNKA
;
A
#
# COMPACT_ATOMS: atom_id res chain seq x y z
N MET A 1 48.42 -68.41 -42.58
CA MET A 1 47.50 -68.41 -41.41
C MET A 1 47.71 -67.06 -40.73
N LYS A 2 46.79 -66.11 -40.59
CA LYS A 2 45.32 -66.05 -40.67
C LYS A 2 44.90 -64.75 -41.40
N ALA A 3 43.64 -64.74 -41.83
CA ALA A 3 43.06 -63.94 -42.89
C ALA A 3 42.71 -62.48 -42.53
N ASN A 4 42.69 -61.65 -43.59
CA ASN A 4 42.04 -60.34 -43.68
C ASN A 4 40.54 -60.41 -43.37
N SER A 5 40.02 -59.41 -42.66
CA SER A 5 38.59 -59.08 -42.61
C SER A 5 38.44 -57.61 -42.96
N GLU A 6 37.94 -57.36 -44.17
CA GLU A 6 37.49 -56.05 -44.63
C GLU A 6 36.05 -55.85 -44.17
N HIS A 7 35.83 -54.87 -43.29
CA HIS A 7 34.49 -54.40 -42.93
C HIS A 7 34.07 -53.29 -43.90
N VAL A 8 33.11 -53.62 -44.76
CA VAL A 8 32.39 -52.68 -45.62
C VAL A 8 31.41 -51.88 -44.76
N VAL A 9 31.65 -50.58 -44.62
CA VAL A 9 30.74 -49.63 -43.96
C VAL A 9 29.69 -49.20 -44.99
N GLY A 10 28.44 -49.61 -44.76
CA GLY A 10 27.29 -49.18 -45.54
C GLY A 10 26.98 -47.70 -45.32
N GLN A 11 26.91 -46.93 -46.41
CA GLN A 11 26.42 -45.55 -46.40
C GLN A 11 24.89 -45.56 -46.25
N THR A 12 24.40 -44.93 -45.18
CA THR A 12 22.98 -44.63 -44.99
C THR A 12 22.57 -43.42 -45.85
N PRO A 13 21.37 -43.43 -46.45
CA PRO A 13 20.86 -42.33 -47.27
C PRO A 13 20.57 -41.10 -46.40
N THR A 14 21.13 -39.96 -46.80
CA THR A 14 20.90 -38.65 -46.20
C THR A 14 19.47 -38.18 -46.41
N ALA A 15 18.77 -37.87 -45.33
CA ALA A 15 17.44 -37.27 -45.36
C ALA A 15 17.48 -35.85 -45.95
N PRO A 16 16.43 -35.43 -46.69
CA PRO A 16 16.35 -34.08 -47.24
C PRO A 16 16.26 -33.02 -46.12
N PRO A 17 16.84 -31.82 -46.33
CA PRO A 17 16.83 -30.75 -45.34
C PRO A 17 15.40 -30.27 -45.05
N PRO A 18 15.08 -29.89 -43.80
CA PRO A 18 13.77 -29.40 -43.43
C PRO A 18 13.48 -28.07 -44.13
N THR A 19 12.34 -28.02 -44.83
CA THR A 19 11.78 -26.80 -45.41
C THR A 19 11.50 -25.80 -44.30
N VAL A 20 12.30 -24.73 -44.24
CA VAL A 20 12.10 -23.61 -43.31
C VAL A 20 10.79 -22.92 -43.68
N ALA A 21 9.78 -23.05 -42.81
CA ALA A 21 8.52 -22.31 -42.95
C ALA A 21 8.81 -20.81 -42.92
N ALA A 22 8.35 -20.09 -43.95
CA ALA A 22 8.52 -18.65 -44.05
C ALA A 22 7.88 -17.95 -42.84
N ILE A 23 8.67 -17.16 -42.11
CA ILE A 23 8.17 -16.36 -40.99
C ILE A 23 7.28 -15.26 -41.58
N PRO A 24 6.00 -15.15 -41.17
CA PRO A 24 5.12 -14.11 -41.67
C PRO A 24 5.68 -12.72 -41.29
N HIS A 25 6.02 -11.93 -42.31
CA HIS A 25 6.40 -10.54 -42.14
C HIS A 25 5.15 -9.73 -41.77
N HIS A 26 5.02 -9.37 -40.49
CA HIS A 26 4.01 -8.41 -40.07
C HIS A 26 4.32 -7.03 -40.67
N PRO A 27 3.32 -6.31 -41.21
CA PRO A 27 3.52 -4.98 -41.75
C PRO A 27 4.03 -4.03 -40.64
N ALA A 28 5.01 -3.19 -40.99
CA ALA A 28 5.63 -2.27 -40.04
C ALA A 28 4.71 -1.12 -39.59
N VAL A 29 3.61 -0.90 -40.31
CA VAL A 29 2.64 0.19 -40.11
C VAL A 29 1.22 -0.34 -40.35
N LEU A 30 0.25 0.16 -39.59
CA LEU A 30 -1.17 -0.16 -39.76
C LEU A 30 -1.72 0.42 -41.07
N SER A 31 -2.60 -0.32 -41.73
CA SER A 31 -3.43 0.21 -42.82
C SER A 31 -4.42 1.27 -42.30
N ASN A 32 -4.98 2.07 -43.22
CA ASN A 32 -5.97 3.10 -42.85
C ASN A 32 -7.20 2.51 -42.16
N GLU A 33 -7.63 1.32 -42.57
CA GLU A 33 -8.77 0.63 -41.97
C GLU A 33 -8.43 0.14 -40.55
N GLU A 34 -7.28 -0.49 -40.37
CA GLU A 34 -6.80 -0.92 -39.05
C GLU A 34 -6.61 0.27 -38.09
N PHE A 35 -6.17 1.42 -38.61
CA PHE A 35 -6.03 2.65 -37.84
C PHE A 35 -7.36 3.18 -37.32
N GLU A 36 -8.38 3.28 -38.19
CA GLU A 36 -9.71 3.72 -37.77
C GLU A 36 -10.38 2.71 -36.81
N ASN A 37 -10.14 1.42 -37.02
CA ASN A 37 -10.58 0.37 -36.10
C ASN A 37 -9.92 0.51 -34.73
N LEU A 38 -8.62 0.80 -34.67
CA LEU A 38 -7.92 1.08 -33.41
C LEU A 38 -8.56 2.25 -32.64
N LYS A 39 -8.87 3.36 -33.33
CA LYS A 39 -9.49 4.52 -32.69
C LYS A 39 -10.84 4.17 -32.06
N ARG A 40 -11.68 3.39 -32.76
CA ARG A 40 -12.96 2.90 -32.23
C ARG A 40 -12.74 1.96 -31.06
N SER A 41 -11.82 1.00 -31.18
CA SER A 41 -11.49 0.03 -30.14
C SER A 41 -11.05 0.68 -28.83
N ILE A 42 -10.26 1.75 -28.89
CA ILE A 42 -9.82 2.49 -27.69
C ILE A 42 -10.98 3.16 -26.97
N GLN A 43 -11.99 3.66 -27.70
CA GLN A 43 -13.17 4.27 -27.09
C GLN A 43 -14.00 3.27 -26.28
N LEU A 44 -13.90 1.97 -26.59
CA LEU A 44 -14.60 0.90 -25.89
C LEU A 44 -13.92 0.46 -24.58
N LEU A 45 -12.67 0.87 -24.35
CA LEU A 45 -11.92 0.48 -23.15
C LEU A 45 -12.45 1.17 -21.88
N ARG A 46 -12.31 0.47 -20.75
CA ARG A 46 -12.52 1.02 -19.40
C ARG A 46 -11.38 1.97 -19.03
N ILE A 47 -11.59 2.85 -18.06
CA ILE A 47 -10.58 3.88 -17.72
C ILE A 47 -9.26 3.26 -17.23
N GLU A 48 -9.33 2.16 -16.50
CA GLU A 48 -8.18 1.43 -15.96
C GLU A 48 -7.34 0.82 -17.09
N GLN A 49 -7.99 0.26 -18.12
CA GLN A 49 -7.34 -0.28 -19.31
C GLN A 49 -6.66 0.84 -20.12
N ILE A 50 -7.31 1.99 -20.25
CA ILE A 50 -6.74 3.17 -20.90
C ILE A 50 -5.49 3.64 -20.15
N ARG A 51 -5.57 3.73 -18.81
CA ARG A 51 -4.41 4.09 -17.96
C ARG A 51 -3.27 3.10 -18.10
N TYR A 52 -3.56 1.80 -18.19
CA TYR A 52 -2.56 0.77 -18.47
C TYR A 52 -1.84 1.00 -19.80
N ILE A 53 -2.57 1.28 -20.89
CA ILE A 53 -1.95 1.60 -22.20
C ILE A 53 -1.02 2.81 -22.08
N VAL A 54 -1.48 3.87 -21.42
CA VAL A 54 -0.68 5.08 -21.19
C VAL A 54 0.61 4.77 -20.43
N GLN A 55 0.52 3.98 -19.35
CA GLN A 55 1.68 3.58 -18.57
C GLN A 55 2.62 2.67 -19.36
N LYS A 56 2.10 1.63 -20.03
CA LYS A 56 2.89 0.62 -20.76
C LYS A 56 3.77 1.25 -21.83
N TYR A 57 3.23 2.25 -22.52
CA TYR A 57 3.89 2.91 -23.65
C TYR A 57 4.40 4.31 -23.31
N ASN A 58 4.44 4.69 -22.03
CA ASN A 58 4.90 5.99 -21.54
C ASN A 58 4.28 7.19 -22.30
N LEU A 59 2.97 7.14 -22.57
CA LEU A 59 2.28 8.20 -23.30
C LEU A 59 2.11 9.42 -22.38
N PRO A 60 2.38 10.66 -22.85
CA PRO A 60 2.25 11.87 -22.03
C PRO A 60 0.78 12.31 -21.89
N ALA A 61 -0.06 11.46 -21.31
CA ALA A 61 -1.50 11.70 -21.16
C ALA A 61 -1.95 11.48 -19.72
N ASN A 62 -2.73 12.42 -19.17
CA ASN A 62 -3.35 12.29 -17.85
C ASN A 62 -4.68 13.05 -17.80
N GLY A 63 -5.56 12.68 -16.86
CA GLY A 63 -6.87 13.30 -16.67
C GLY A 63 -7.95 12.30 -16.28
N ASN A 64 -9.19 12.78 -16.27
CA ASN A 64 -10.39 11.94 -16.21
C ASN A 64 -10.62 11.18 -17.53
N LYS A 65 -11.57 10.23 -17.59
CA LYS A 65 -11.78 9.36 -18.76
C LYS A 65 -11.88 10.15 -20.07
N THR A 66 -12.72 11.18 -20.11
CA THR A 66 -12.96 11.99 -21.32
C THR A 66 -11.71 12.71 -21.80
N LYS A 67 -11.00 13.41 -20.89
CA LYS A 67 -9.76 14.12 -21.22
C LYS A 67 -8.65 13.15 -21.63
N LEU A 68 -8.52 12.05 -20.91
CA LEU A 68 -7.51 11.02 -21.16
C LEU A 68 -7.71 10.38 -22.55
N LEU A 69 -8.95 10.01 -22.88
CA LEU A 69 -9.33 9.44 -24.17
C LEU A 69 -9.01 10.41 -25.32
N HIS A 70 -9.38 11.69 -25.18
CA HIS A 70 -9.11 12.70 -26.20
C HIS A 70 -7.60 12.90 -26.44
N LEU A 71 -6.80 13.00 -25.37
CA LEU A 71 -5.35 13.11 -25.47
C LEU A 71 -4.73 11.88 -26.16
N ILE A 72 -5.17 10.67 -25.81
CA ILE A 72 -4.66 9.44 -26.41
C ILE A 72 -4.98 9.36 -27.90
N LEU A 73 -6.22 9.69 -28.31
CA LEU A 73 -6.59 9.71 -29.72
C LEU A 73 -5.76 10.72 -30.51
N THR A 74 -5.44 11.87 -29.91
CA THR A 74 -4.56 12.88 -30.52
C THR A 74 -3.13 12.34 -30.67
N ILE A 75 -2.57 11.73 -29.63
CA ILE A 75 -1.23 11.12 -29.67
C ILE A 75 -1.17 10.01 -30.73
N ILE A 76 -2.20 9.16 -30.81
CA ILE A 76 -2.29 8.09 -31.79
C ILE A 76 -2.30 8.60 -33.23
N GLU A 77 -2.95 9.74 -33.48
CA GLU A 77 -2.91 10.39 -34.79
C GLU A 77 -1.47 10.81 -35.15
N THR A 78 -0.70 11.31 -34.18
CA THR A 78 0.72 11.66 -34.42
C THR A 78 1.62 10.43 -34.61
N LEU A 79 1.20 9.25 -34.14
CA LEU A 79 1.95 8.00 -34.21
C LEU A 79 1.62 7.15 -35.45
N ARG A 80 0.82 7.67 -36.40
CA ARG A 80 0.27 6.90 -37.54
C ARG A 80 1.29 6.08 -38.33
N ALA A 81 2.49 6.63 -38.53
CA ALA A 81 3.56 5.98 -39.31
C ALA A 81 4.58 5.23 -38.44
N THR A 82 4.26 4.95 -37.17
CA THR A 82 5.22 4.34 -36.23
C THR A 82 4.89 2.86 -35.97
N PRO A 83 5.92 2.00 -35.81
CA PRO A 83 5.72 0.60 -35.45
C PRO A 83 5.17 0.43 -34.03
N LEU A 84 5.32 1.46 -33.18
CA LEU A 84 4.71 1.51 -31.84
C LEU A 84 3.18 1.35 -31.92
N LEU A 85 2.57 1.88 -32.98
CA LEU A 85 1.12 1.83 -33.15
C LEU A 85 0.59 0.41 -33.37
N VAL A 86 1.37 -0.43 -34.07
CA VAL A 86 1.05 -1.85 -34.26
C VAL A 86 1.04 -2.56 -32.91
N GLN A 87 1.99 -2.24 -32.03
CA GLN A 87 2.03 -2.80 -30.67
C GLN A 87 0.84 -2.36 -29.82
N ILE A 88 0.52 -1.06 -29.85
CA ILE A 88 -0.67 -0.51 -29.16
C ILE A 88 -1.94 -1.20 -29.68
N SER A 89 -2.05 -1.42 -30.99
CA SER A 89 -3.21 -2.07 -31.60
C SER A 89 -3.39 -3.51 -31.15
N ALA A 90 -2.31 -4.30 -31.15
CA ALA A 90 -2.32 -5.67 -30.65
C ALA A 90 -2.71 -5.71 -29.17
N GLU A 91 -2.21 -4.78 -28.36
CA GLU A 91 -2.53 -4.70 -26.94
C GLU A 91 -3.99 -4.33 -26.68
N VAL A 92 -4.52 -3.34 -27.39
CA VAL A 92 -5.93 -2.94 -27.29
C VAL A 92 -6.84 -4.10 -27.68
N SER A 93 -6.49 -4.83 -28.73
CA SER A 93 -7.24 -6.01 -29.18
C SER A 93 -7.25 -7.11 -28.11
N ARG A 94 -6.11 -7.35 -27.46
CA ARG A 94 -6.00 -8.27 -26.31
C ARG A 94 -6.88 -7.84 -25.13
N LEU A 95 -6.90 -6.55 -24.81
CA LEU A 95 -7.71 -6.00 -23.70
C LEU A 95 -9.21 -6.10 -23.98
N LEU A 96 -9.63 -5.90 -25.23
CA LEU A 96 -11.03 -6.06 -25.64
C LEU A 96 -11.47 -7.53 -25.63
N ALA A 97 -10.59 -8.47 -25.97
CA ALA A 97 -10.90 -9.89 -25.84
C ALA A 97 -11.19 -10.30 -24.38
N GLN A 98 -10.70 -9.54 -23.40
CA GLN A 98 -10.89 -9.76 -21.96
C GLN A 98 -11.98 -8.86 -21.34
N GLN A 99 -12.83 -8.21 -22.14
CA GLN A 99 -13.74 -7.16 -21.66
C GLN A 99 -14.78 -7.65 -20.62
N HIS A 100 -15.04 -8.95 -20.54
CA HIS A 100 -15.97 -9.53 -19.57
C HIS A 100 -15.33 -9.86 -18.21
N GLU A 101 -14.00 -9.85 -18.12
CA GLU A 101 -13.27 -10.16 -16.89
C GLU A 101 -12.96 -8.88 -16.09
N PRO A 102 -12.74 -8.99 -14.76
CA PRO A 102 -12.12 -7.93 -13.98
C PRO A 102 -10.73 -7.62 -14.54
N PHE A 103 -10.45 -6.35 -14.82
CA PHE A 103 -9.15 -5.95 -15.35
C PHE A 103 -8.13 -5.81 -14.21
N ALA A 104 -7.09 -6.64 -14.21
CA ALA A 104 -5.91 -6.47 -13.37
C ALA A 104 -4.79 -5.86 -14.21
N ASN A 105 -4.22 -4.74 -13.76
CA ASN A 105 -3.14 -4.06 -14.47
C ASN A 105 -1.86 -4.93 -14.47
N PRO A 106 -1.41 -5.46 -15.62
CA PRO A 106 -0.21 -6.30 -15.68
C PRO A 106 1.09 -5.58 -15.31
N LEU A 107 1.11 -4.24 -15.30
CA LEU A 107 2.26 -3.44 -14.86
C LEU A 107 2.27 -3.22 -13.36
N GLU A 108 1.12 -3.35 -12.69
CA GLU A 108 1.10 -3.36 -11.23
C GLU A 108 1.67 -4.71 -10.81
N THR A 109 2.93 -4.71 -10.39
CA THR A 109 3.51 -5.87 -9.72
C THR A 109 2.74 -6.06 -8.41
N THR A 110 1.74 -6.93 -8.45
CA THR A 110 1.05 -7.37 -7.24
C THR A 110 2.00 -8.27 -6.48
N HIS A 111 2.60 -7.74 -5.41
CA HIS A 111 3.47 -8.50 -4.55
C HIS A 111 2.64 -9.29 -3.54
N LYS A 112 3.07 -10.51 -3.21
CA LYS A 112 2.52 -11.20 -2.03
C LYS A 112 3.15 -10.60 -0.78
N ILE A 113 2.32 -10.36 0.23
CA ILE A 113 2.81 -10.02 1.56
C ILE A 113 3.42 -11.27 2.17
N GLU A 114 4.68 -11.15 2.60
CA GLU A 114 5.45 -12.27 3.14
C GLU A 114 5.89 -11.99 4.57
N LYS A 115 6.10 -13.07 5.34
CA LYS A 115 6.79 -12.98 6.63
C LYS A 115 8.26 -12.69 6.37
N TYR A 116 8.81 -11.68 7.03
CA TYR A 116 10.19 -11.27 6.81
C TYR A 116 10.96 -11.16 8.12
N LYS A 117 12.28 -11.36 8.08
CA LYS A 117 13.12 -11.05 9.25
C LYS A 117 13.61 -9.61 9.11
N ILE A 118 13.07 -8.73 9.94
CA ILE A 118 13.44 -7.31 9.93
C ILE A 118 14.94 -7.19 10.26
N GLN A 119 15.68 -6.53 9.37
CA GLN A 119 17.06 -6.14 9.58
C GLN A 119 17.14 -4.61 9.46
N GLY A 120 17.31 -3.93 10.58
CA GLY A 120 17.42 -2.46 10.63
C GLY A 120 16.43 -1.79 11.58
N PRO A 121 16.56 -0.46 11.77
CA PRO A 121 15.66 0.30 12.62
C PRO A 121 14.27 0.41 11.98
N VAL A 122 13.26 0.18 12.80
CA VAL A 122 11.85 0.28 12.43
C VAL A 122 11.27 1.49 13.11
N ILE A 123 10.58 2.31 12.33
CA ILE A 123 9.87 3.49 12.83
C ILE A 123 8.39 3.13 12.90
N THR A 124 7.86 3.09 14.12
CA THR A 124 6.43 2.91 14.38
C THR A 124 5.84 4.24 14.86
N PRO A 125 4.76 4.75 14.23
CA PRO A 125 4.04 5.90 14.75
C PRO A 125 3.54 5.60 16.17
N SER A 126 3.93 6.44 17.12
CA SER A 126 3.43 6.33 18.50
C SER A 126 1.98 6.81 18.56
N ASN A 127 1.10 5.98 19.11
CA ASN A 127 -0.22 6.39 19.58
C ASN A 127 -0.28 6.16 21.09
N PRO A 128 -0.28 7.22 21.93
CA PRO A 128 -0.24 7.06 23.38
C PRO A 128 -1.48 6.39 23.99
N PHE A 129 -2.58 6.26 23.24
CA PHE A 129 -3.77 5.55 23.70
C PHE A 129 -3.64 4.03 23.57
N TYR A 130 -2.62 3.54 22.85
CA TYR A 130 -2.36 2.13 22.67
C TYR A 130 -1.04 1.75 23.33
N GLN A 131 -1.12 1.20 24.54
CA GLN A 131 0.03 0.60 25.19
C GLN A 131 0.15 -0.84 24.72
N ILE A 132 1.12 -1.11 23.86
CA ILE A 132 1.46 -2.47 23.45
C ILE A 132 1.83 -3.27 24.71
N ILE A 133 1.20 -4.44 24.86
CA ILE A 133 1.53 -5.37 25.94
C ILE A 133 2.80 -6.10 25.49
N ASP A 134 3.86 -6.00 26.30
CA ASP A 134 5.19 -6.54 25.95
C ASP A 134 5.10 -8.00 25.51
N GLY A 135 5.67 -8.29 24.34
CA GLY A 135 5.63 -9.63 23.75
C GLY A 135 6.00 -9.67 22.27
N GLN A 136 6.17 -10.89 21.78
CA GLN A 136 6.23 -11.15 20.33
C GLN A 136 4.86 -10.85 19.71
N PRO A 137 4.81 -10.26 18.50
CA PRO A 137 3.54 -10.04 17.82
C PRO A 137 2.82 -11.37 17.61
N ARG A 138 1.48 -11.36 17.71
CA ARG A 138 0.65 -12.56 17.43
C ARG A 138 0.81 -13.02 16.00
N LEU A 139 0.97 -12.06 15.09
CA LEU A 139 1.31 -12.32 13.70
C LEU A 139 2.18 -11.19 13.17
N GLY A 140 3.15 -11.59 12.35
CA GLY A 140 4.10 -10.70 11.71
C GLY A 140 5.51 -10.91 12.25
N PRO A 141 6.44 -10.06 11.83
CA PRO A 141 6.23 -8.96 10.89
C PRO A 141 5.87 -9.45 9.47
N LEU A 142 4.89 -8.79 8.88
CA LEU A 142 4.43 -8.99 7.49
C LEU A 142 4.89 -7.78 6.67
N ILE A 143 5.48 -7.99 5.50
CA ILE A 143 5.97 -6.87 4.68
C ILE A 143 5.16 -6.77 3.40
N ALA A 144 4.55 -5.60 3.21
CA ALA A 144 4.06 -5.15 1.91
C ALA A 144 5.18 -4.40 1.19
N SER A 145 5.49 -4.80 -0.04
CA SER A 145 6.47 -4.10 -0.87
C SER A 145 5.88 -2.80 -1.41
N ALA A 146 6.75 -1.89 -1.88
CA ALA A 146 6.29 -0.72 -2.63
C ALA A 146 5.47 -1.15 -3.86
N GLY A 147 4.44 -0.37 -4.20
CA GLY A 147 3.44 -0.75 -5.19
C GLY A 147 2.20 -1.34 -4.52
N THR A 148 1.57 -2.31 -5.18
CA THR A 148 0.38 -3.00 -4.66
C THR A 148 0.78 -4.36 -4.11
N SER A 149 0.36 -4.69 -2.88
CA SER A 149 0.56 -6.02 -2.29
C SER A 149 -0.75 -6.63 -1.79
N THR A 150 -0.81 -7.95 -1.67
CA THR A 150 -1.99 -8.68 -1.15
C THR A 150 -1.59 -9.77 -0.15
N LEU A 151 -2.50 -10.11 0.76
CA LEU A 151 -2.34 -11.19 1.74
C LEU A 151 -3.56 -12.10 1.71
N SER A 152 -3.35 -13.38 1.44
CA SER A 152 -4.40 -14.39 1.54
C SER A 152 -4.96 -14.48 2.98
N ALA A 153 -6.14 -15.09 3.13
CA ALA A 153 -6.79 -15.19 4.43
C ALA A 153 -5.90 -15.87 5.50
N HIS A 154 -5.84 -15.26 6.68
CA HIS A 154 -5.15 -15.75 7.86
C HIS A 154 -6.13 -15.83 9.03
N GLN A 155 -5.97 -16.85 9.85
CA GLN A 155 -6.79 -17.07 11.04
C GLN A 155 -5.91 -17.06 12.29
N ILE A 156 -6.31 -16.29 13.31
CA ILE A 156 -5.61 -16.21 14.60
C ILE A 156 -6.63 -16.40 15.72
N LYS A 157 -6.29 -17.20 16.74
CA LYS A 157 -7.07 -17.31 17.98
C LYS A 157 -6.65 -16.21 18.96
N ILE A 158 -7.62 -15.51 19.52
CA ILE A 158 -7.42 -14.41 20.47
C ILE A 158 -7.84 -14.89 21.86
N PRO A 159 -6.97 -14.83 22.90
CA PRO A 159 -7.35 -15.15 24.28
C PRO A 159 -8.48 -14.26 24.76
N GLU A 160 -9.23 -14.68 25.77
CA GLU A 160 -10.23 -13.83 26.43
C GLU A 160 -9.58 -12.56 27.01
N ASP A 161 -10.34 -11.46 27.06
CA ASP A 161 -9.94 -10.16 27.63
C ASP A 161 -8.74 -9.43 26.99
N VAL A 162 -8.29 -9.87 25.82
CA VAL A 162 -7.22 -9.21 25.05
C VAL A 162 -7.81 -8.33 23.95
N ASN A 163 -7.34 -7.08 23.90
CA ASN A 163 -7.54 -6.17 22.77
C ASN A 163 -6.38 -6.33 21.79
N ILE A 164 -6.68 -6.21 20.49
CA ILE A 164 -5.69 -6.39 19.43
C ILE A 164 -5.73 -5.25 18.43
N LEU A 165 -4.56 -4.90 17.90
CA LEU A 165 -4.44 -3.92 16.84
C LEU A 165 -3.57 -4.44 15.70
N LEU A 166 -3.78 -3.87 14.52
CA LEU A 166 -2.85 -3.94 13.39
C LEU A 166 -1.95 -2.71 13.45
N GLU A 167 -0.69 -2.94 13.82
CA GLU A 167 0.36 -1.93 13.85
C GLU A 167 1.00 -1.80 12.46
N PHE A 168 1.28 -0.55 12.06
CA PHE A 168 2.05 -0.24 10.86
C PHE A 168 3.39 0.38 11.23
N SER A 169 4.45 -0.05 10.55
CA SER A 169 5.80 0.47 10.74
C SER A 169 6.54 0.59 9.41
N TRP A 170 7.60 1.40 9.39
CA TRP A 170 8.38 1.69 8.19
C TRP A 170 9.85 1.41 8.43
N LEU A 171 10.49 0.78 7.44
CA LEU A 171 11.92 0.47 7.49
C LEU A 171 12.72 1.68 6.99
N ASN A 172 13.56 2.26 7.86
CA ASN A 172 14.44 3.39 7.51
C ASN A 172 13.72 4.63 6.92
N ALA A 173 12.40 4.75 7.10
CA ALA A 173 11.60 5.83 6.52
C ALA A 173 10.59 6.36 7.54
N PRO A 174 10.26 7.66 7.51
CA PRO A 174 9.15 8.17 8.29
C PRO A 174 7.83 7.55 7.81
N PRO A 175 6.76 7.60 8.63
CA PRO A 175 5.44 7.18 8.21
C PRO A 175 4.99 7.92 6.95
N VAL A 176 4.51 7.17 5.96
CA VAL A 176 3.95 7.72 4.72
C VAL A 176 2.51 7.25 4.52
N PRO A 177 1.67 8.03 3.83
CA PRO A 177 0.32 7.60 3.50
C PRO A 177 0.31 6.37 2.59
N PHE A 178 -0.72 5.53 2.75
CA PHE A 178 -0.97 4.36 1.92
C PHE A 178 -2.47 4.07 1.85
N ASP A 179 -2.89 3.35 0.81
CA ASP A 179 -4.25 2.81 0.73
C ASP A 179 -4.23 1.35 1.20
N LEU A 180 -5.19 0.96 2.05
CA LEU A 180 -5.41 -0.43 2.47
C LEU A 180 -6.88 -0.76 2.31
N VAL A 181 -7.14 -1.91 1.68
CA VAL A 181 -8.44 -2.58 1.70
C VAL A 181 -8.20 -3.98 2.25
N MET A 182 -8.83 -4.28 3.37
CA MET A 182 -8.73 -5.58 4.02
C MET A 182 -10.11 -6.06 4.46
N GLU A 183 -10.30 -7.37 4.52
CA GLU A 183 -11.47 -8.02 5.09
C GLU A 183 -11.11 -8.55 6.48
N VAL A 184 -11.94 -8.30 7.49
CA VAL A 184 -11.81 -8.79 8.86
C VAL A 184 -13.13 -9.40 9.32
N ASN A 185 -13.17 -10.72 9.47
CA ASN A 185 -14.37 -11.49 9.84
C ASN A 185 -15.59 -11.10 8.98
N GLY A 186 -15.40 -10.97 7.65
CA GLY A 186 -16.45 -10.57 6.70
C GLY A 186 -16.73 -9.07 6.61
N ASN A 187 -16.07 -8.23 7.42
CA ASN A 187 -16.23 -6.78 7.37
C ASN A 187 -15.08 -6.14 6.59
N GLN A 188 -15.38 -5.19 5.71
CA GLN A 188 -14.36 -4.44 5.01
C GLN A 188 -13.81 -3.31 5.90
N VAL A 189 -12.48 -3.23 5.98
CA VAL A 189 -11.73 -2.17 6.67
C VAL A 189 -10.89 -1.44 5.63
N ILE A 190 -11.00 -0.11 5.60
CA ILE A 190 -10.35 0.74 4.60
C ILE A 190 -9.47 1.77 5.31
N VAL A 191 -8.23 1.89 4.87
CA VAL A 191 -7.34 3.03 5.17
C VAL A 191 -7.10 3.77 3.87
N SER A 192 -7.21 5.09 3.90
CA SER A 192 -7.01 5.94 2.73
C SER A 192 -5.68 6.68 2.82
N ALA A 193 -5.01 6.85 1.68
CA ALA A 193 -3.84 7.70 1.54
C ALA A 193 -4.12 9.20 1.81
N ASP A 194 -5.39 9.60 1.94
CA ASP A 194 -5.75 10.95 2.39
C ASP A 194 -5.49 11.14 3.90
N ASP A 195 -5.30 10.06 4.66
CA ASP A 195 -4.76 10.13 6.01
C ASP A 195 -3.23 10.37 5.95
N PRO A 196 -2.75 11.56 6.35
CA PRO A 196 -1.33 11.90 6.24
C PRO A 196 -0.44 11.02 7.12
N LYS A 197 -0.98 10.38 8.15
CA LYS A 197 -0.23 9.51 9.09
C LYS A 197 -1.14 8.37 9.57
N PRO A 198 -1.32 7.33 8.75
CA PRO A 198 -2.14 6.19 9.12
C PRO A 198 -1.66 5.60 10.44
N GLY A 199 -2.51 5.65 11.47
CA GLY A 199 -2.26 5.06 12.77
C GLY A 199 -2.51 3.55 12.76
N ALA A 200 -2.21 2.89 13.87
CA ALA A 200 -2.62 1.50 14.09
C ALA A 200 -4.15 1.36 14.03
N LEU A 201 -4.64 0.22 13.53
CA LEU A 201 -6.08 -0.10 13.49
C LEU A 201 -6.45 -0.96 14.69
N ASP A 202 -7.39 -0.51 15.51
CA ASP A 202 -7.99 -1.35 16.54
C ASP A 202 -8.89 -2.41 15.86
N LEU A 203 -8.52 -3.68 16.02
CA LEU A 203 -9.26 -4.81 15.45
C LEU A 203 -10.17 -5.49 16.49
N THR A 204 -10.23 -4.97 17.71
CA THR A 204 -10.91 -5.62 18.84
C THR A 204 -12.41 -5.81 18.59
N SER A 205 -13.08 -4.80 18.02
CA SER A 205 -14.51 -4.85 17.72
C SER A 205 -14.88 -5.85 16.62
N TYR A 206 -13.90 -6.33 15.85
CA TYR A 206 -14.11 -7.30 14.79
C TYR A 206 -13.98 -8.75 15.29
N ILE A 207 -13.54 -8.97 16.53
CA ILE A 207 -13.41 -10.33 17.08
C ILE A 207 -14.82 -10.91 17.31
N GLY A 208 -15.15 -11.97 16.57
CA GLY A 208 -16.41 -12.68 16.73
C GLY A 208 -16.50 -13.52 18.02
N PRO A 209 -17.66 -14.12 18.32
CA PRO A 209 -17.89 -14.93 19.53
C PRO A 209 -16.94 -16.12 19.68
N THR A 210 -16.45 -16.67 18.57
CA THR A 210 -15.47 -17.76 18.54
C THR A 210 -14.06 -17.31 18.93
N ARG A 211 -13.88 -16.04 19.29
CA ARG A 211 -12.59 -15.39 19.58
C ARG A 211 -11.52 -15.67 18.53
N THR A 212 -11.98 -15.76 17.28
CA THR A 212 -11.14 -16.00 16.12
C THR A 212 -11.17 -14.75 15.24
N LEU A 213 -9.99 -14.30 14.84
CA LEU A 213 -9.82 -13.25 13.85
C LEU A 213 -9.44 -13.90 12.52
N LEU A 214 -10.36 -13.90 11.56
CA LEU A 214 -10.09 -14.17 10.16
C LEU A 214 -9.84 -12.84 9.46
N PHE A 215 -8.74 -12.70 8.74
CA PHE A 215 -8.51 -11.49 7.96
C PHE A 215 -7.73 -11.78 6.67
N ALA A 216 -7.97 -10.96 5.65
CA ALA A 216 -7.26 -10.97 4.37
C ALA A 216 -6.97 -9.54 3.94
N ILE A 217 -5.85 -9.29 3.25
CA ILE A 217 -5.55 -7.98 2.66
C ILE A 217 -5.79 -8.09 1.16
N ASP A 218 -6.91 -7.53 0.72
CA ASP A 218 -7.31 -7.51 -0.69
C ASP A 218 -6.35 -6.64 -1.50
N SER A 219 -5.96 -5.49 -0.94
CA SER A 219 -4.90 -4.65 -1.50
C SER A 219 -4.29 -3.73 -0.43
N ILE A 220 -2.98 -3.57 -0.48
CA ILE A 220 -2.27 -2.45 0.15
C ILE A 220 -1.42 -1.78 -0.91
N LYS A 221 -1.62 -0.48 -1.11
CA LYS A 221 -0.89 0.33 -2.08
C LYS A 221 -0.05 1.36 -1.35
N THR A 222 1.26 1.21 -1.41
CA THR A 222 2.20 2.04 -0.65
C THR A 222 3.40 2.45 -1.52
N PRO A 223 3.92 3.69 -1.40
CA PRO A 223 5.09 4.13 -2.16
C PRO A 223 6.41 3.56 -1.63
N VAL A 224 6.43 3.06 -0.39
CA VAL A 224 7.59 2.44 0.27
C VAL A 224 7.17 1.17 1.01
N PRO A 225 8.08 0.25 1.35
CA PRO A 225 7.71 -0.94 2.10
C PRO A 225 7.06 -0.61 3.45
N VAL A 226 5.94 -1.27 3.74
CA VAL A 226 5.20 -1.15 5.02
C VAL A 226 5.27 -2.48 5.75
N ILE A 227 5.67 -2.42 7.01
CA ILE A 227 5.69 -3.55 7.95
C ILE A 227 4.38 -3.54 8.72
N MET A 228 3.74 -4.69 8.82
CA MET A 228 2.51 -4.89 9.57
C MET A 228 2.71 -5.94 10.65
N ALA A 229 2.14 -5.71 11.83
CA ALA A 229 2.12 -6.68 12.91
C ALA A 229 0.79 -6.64 13.66
N ILE A 230 0.25 -7.80 14.01
CA ILE A 230 -0.90 -7.90 14.93
C ILE A 230 -0.34 -8.05 16.34
N ARG A 231 -0.72 -7.12 17.22
CA ARG A 231 -0.22 -7.04 18.60
C ARG A 231 -1.35 -6.92 19.60
N ASP A 232 -1.05 -7.35 20.81
CA ASP A 232 -1.89 -7.11 21.97
C ASP A 232 -1.64 -5.72 22.51
N PHE A 233 -2.71 -5.06 22.94
CA PHE A 233 -2.59 -3.74 23.52
C PHE A 233 -3.57 -3.53 24.67
N LYS A 234 -3.24 -2.57 25.51
CA LYS A 234 -4.12 -2.00 26.53
C LYS A 234 -4.48 -0.59 26.12
N LEU A 235 -5.77 -0.26 26.20
CA LEU A 235 -6.23 1.12 26.09
C LEU A 235 -5.74 1.93 27.28
N VAL A 236 -5.06 3.04 27.00
CA VAL A 236 -4.65 4.02 28.00
C VAL A 236 -5.58 5.21 27.91
N THR A 237 -6.16 5.60 29.04
CA THR A 237 -7.08 6.73 29.10
C THR A 237 -6.32 8.06 29.04
N ILE A 238 -7.02 9.13 28.64
CA ILE A 238 -6.47 10.51 28.67
C ILE A 238 -5.96 10.86 30.08
N LYS A 239 -6.68 10.42 31.11
CA LYS A 239 -6.30 10.62 32.51
C LYS A 239 -4.96 9.94 32.82
N GLU A 240 -4.82 8.67 32.49
CA GLU A 240 -3.57 7.92 32.72
C GLU A 240 -2.38 8.53 31.96
N ILE A 241 -2.58 8.99 30.71
CA ILE A 241 -1.53 9.68 29.94
C ILE A 241 -1.12 10.98 30.63
N ALA A 242 -2.10 11.80 31.03
CA ALA A 242 -1.84 13.07 31.69
C ALA A 242 -1.13 12.89 33.05
N GLU A 243 -1.54 11.90 33.83
CA GLU A 243 -0.90 11.52 35.10
C GLU A 243 0.53 11.04 34.86
N LYS A 244 0.76 10.17 33.86
CA LYS A 244 2.10 9.69 33.50
C LYS A 244 3.04 10.85 33.16
N LEU A 245 2.61 11.79 32.31
CA LEU A 245 3.39 12.98 31.96
C LEU A 245 3.68 13.86 33.18
N ALA A 246 2.72 14.01 34.11
CA ALA A 246 2.93 14.78 35.33
C ALA A 246 3.98 14.12 36.25
N VAL A 247 3.92 12.80 36.43
CA VAL A 247 4.91 12.04 37.20
C VAL A 247 6.31 12.16 36.59
N GLU A 248 6.43 11.99 35.27
CA GLU A 248 7.70 12.14 34.55
C GLU A 248 8.33 13.53 34.73
N GLN A 249 7.49 14.57 34.82
CA GLN A 249 7.91 15.95 35.02
C GLN A 249 7.95 16.38 36.49
N LYS A 250 7.76 15.44 37.44
CA LYS A 250 7.77 15.67 38.90
C LYS A 250 6.74 16.71 39.35
N ILE A 251 5.58 16.73 38.72
CA ILE A 251 4.46 17.62 39.05
C ILE A 251 3.41 16.82 39.80
N ASN A 252 3.07 17.27 41.01
CA ASN A 252 2.00 16.68 41.81
C ASN A 252 0.73 17.54 41.68
N ALA A 253 -0.09 17.24 40.67
CA ALA A 253 -1.38 17.86 40.48
C ALA A 253 -2.37 16.88 39.79
N PRO A 254 -3.68 16.98 40.04
CA PRO A 254 -4.68 16.17 39.35
C PRO A 254 -4.67 16.42 37.84
N ALA A 255 -4.87 15.38 37.04
CA ALA A 255 -4.88 15.45 35.57
C ALA A 255 -5.74 16.60 34.99
N GLN A 256 -6.91 16.84 35.59
CA GLN A 256 -7.85 17.88 35.16
C GLN A 256 -7.32 19.31 35.31
N ASN A 257 -6.33 19.51 36.18
CA ASN A 257 -5.76 20.82 36.49
C ASN A 257 -4.42 21.05 35.78
N LEU A 258 -3.97 20.10 34.95
CA LEU A 258 -2.70 20.21 34.24
C LEU A 258 -2.84 21.14 33.03
N ASN A 259 -2.09 22.22 33.05
CA ASN A 259 -1.86 23.05 31.88
C ASN A 259 -0.52 22.71 31.25
N ALA A 260 -0.43 22.80 29.93
CA ALA A 260 0.74 22.40 29.18
C ALA A 260 1.06 23.35 28.03
N LYS A 261 2.27 23.20 27.50
CA LYS A 261 2.79 23.92 26.33
C LYS A 261 3.73 23.00 25.56
N GLY A 262 3.76 23.10 24.24
CA GLY A 262 4.79 22.43 23.44
C GLY A 262 6.17 23.09 23.58
N LYS A 263 7.24 22.30 23.71
CA LYS A 263 8.63 22.77 23.81
C LYS A 263 9.06 23.69 22.66
N GLY A 264 8.51 23.47 21.46
CA GLY A 264 8.78 24.30 20.28
C GLY A 264 7.92 25.58 20.17
N CYS A 265 6.96 25.80 21.07
CA CYS A 265 6.02 26.91 20.96
C CYS A 265 6.66 28.25 21.43
N SER A 266 6.57 29.29 20.60
CA SER A 266 7.13 30.62 20.89
C SER A 266 6.22 31.55 21.72
N HIS A 267 5.04 31.09 22.16
CA HIS A 267 4.11 31.88 22.99
C HIS A 267 4.24 31.54 24.48
N ALA A 268 3.83 32.46 25.35
CA ALA A 268 3.81 32.24 26.81
C ALA A 268 2.58 31.46 27.29
N GLN A 269 1.47 31.54 26.55
CA GLN A 269 0.18 30.93 26.93
C GLN A 269 0.30 29.40 27.04
N THR A 270 -0.35 28.82 28.04
CA THR A 270 -0.51 27.37 28.22
C THR A 270 -1.95 26.97 27.89
N PHE A 271 -2.18 25.68 27.70
CA PHE A 271 -3.50 25.12 27.38
C PHE A 271 -3.82 23.91 28.26
N PRO A 272 -5.10 23.60 28.52
CA PRO A 272 -5.47 22.43 29.31
C PRO A 272 -5.01 21.14 28.64
N LEU A 273 -4.22 20.32 29.33
CA LEU A 273 -3.61 19.09 28.79
C LEU A 273 -4.67 18.07 28.39
N VAL A 274 -5.71 17.90 29.21
CA VAL A 274 -6.82 16.96 28.93
C VAL A 274 -7.53 17.33 27.62
N ASN A 275 -7.77 18.62 27.38
CA ASN A 275 -8.42 19.09 26.15
C ASN A 275 -7.52 18.86 24.94
N PHE A 276 -6.21 19.09 25.09
CA PHE A 276 -5.23 18.80 24.04
C PHE A 276 -5.19 17.31 23.67
N LEU A 277 -5.11 16.42 24.68
CA LEU A 277 -5.12 14.97 24.46
C LEU A 277 -6.46 14.49 23.87
N SER A 278 -7.58 15.06 24.32
CA SER A 278 -8.90 14.75 23.75
C SER A 278 -9.01 15.20 22.29
N SER A 279 -8.47 16.37 21.94
CA SER A 279 -8.43 16.81 20.54
C SER A 279 -7.58 15.85 19.71
N PHE A 280 -6.43 15.41 20.22
CA PHE A 280 -5.59 14.42 19.52
C PHE A 280 -6.34 13.09 19.34
N TYR A 281 -7.04 12.60 20.36
CA TYR A 281 -7.87 11.39 20.27
C TYR A 281 -8.90 11.49 19.13
N SER A 282 -9.55 12.65 18.99
CA SER A 282 -10.57 12.86 17.96
C SER A 282 -10.01 13.09 16.56
N THR A 283 -8.85 13.75 16.43
CA THR A 283 -8.35 14.21 15.12
C THR A 283 -7.09 13.50 14.63
N GLY A 284 -6.45 12.67 15.46
CA GLY A 284 -5.15 12.05 15.18
C GLY A 284 -4.00 13.05 15.00
N LYS A 285 -4.21 14.32 15.36
CA LYS A 285 -3.28 15.42 15.06
C LYS A 285 -2.85 16.14 16.32
N PHE A 286 -1.56 16.14 16.53
CA PHE A 286 -0.89 16.83 17.62
C PHE A 286 -0.59 18.28 17.23
N LYS A 287 -1.56 19.18 17.41
CA LYS A 287 -1.42 20.61 17.10
C LYS A 287 -1.64 21.48 18.32
N CYS A 288 -0.74 22.43 18.54
CA CYS A 288 -0.90 23.42 19.59
C CYS A 288 -2.18 24.24 19.36
N PRO A 289 -3.10 24.33 20.32
CA PRO A 289 -4.35 25.08 20.16
C PRO A 289 -4.13 26.60 20.10
N VAL A 290 -2.95 27.10 20.47
CA VAL A 290 -2.62 28.53 20.46
C VAL A 290 -1.95 28.95 19.15
N CYS A 291 -0.89 28.26 18.73
CA CYS A 291 -0.10 28.63 17.54
C CYS A 291 -0.24 27.68 16.35
N ASN A 292 -1.04 26.61 16.46
CA ASN A 292 -1.28 25.61 15.41
C ASN A 292 -0.02 24.85 14.93
N GLN A 293 1.11 24.98 15.63
CA GLN A 293 2.33 24.21 15.37
C GLN A 293 2.17 22.76 15.80
N ASN A 294 2.90 21.84 15.15
CA ASN A 294 2.94 20.44 15.54
C ASN A 294 3.65 20.28 16.90
N VAL A 295 3.07 19.49 17.81
CA VAL A 295 3.61 19.28 19.17
C VAL A 295 3.63 17.79 19.50
N GLU A 296 4.79 17.15 19.46
CA GLU A 296 4.92 15.75 19.87
C GLU A 296 4.65 15.58 21.38
N LEU A 297 4.19 14.39 21.78
CA LEU A 297 3.84 14.08 23.17
C LEU A 297 5.05 14.25 24.10
N GLU A 298 6.22 13.80 23.64
CA GLU A 298 7.53 13.93 24.30
C GLU A 298 7.98 15.39 24.40
N GLY A 299 7.41 16.26 23.55
CA GLY A 299 7.63 17.70 23.54
C GLY A 299 6.68 18.48 24.45
N ILE A 300 5.78 17.83 25.19
CA ILE A 300 4.85 18.52 26.09
C ILE A 300 5.55 18.90 27.40
N GLN A 301 5.45 20.17 27.76
CA GLN A 301 5.91 20.72 29.05
C GLN A 301 4.70 21.11 29.88
N ILE A 302 4.55 20.53 31.06
CA ILE A 302 3.47 20.84 31.99
C ILE A 302 3.89 22.02 32.87
N SER A 303 3.03 23.03 32.96
CA SER A 303 3.22 24.14 33.89
C SER A 303 2.44 23.87 35.17
N SER A 304 3.11 23.90 36.32
CA SER A 304 2.43 23.97 37.62
C SER A 304 1.83 25.37 37.79
N SER A 305 0.62 25.58 37.28
CA SER A 305 -0.17 26.77 37.61
C SER A 305 -0.67 26.68 39.05
N ASN A 306 0.23 26.85 40.02
CA ASN A 306 -0.07 27.11 41.42
C ASN A 306 0.37 28.53 41.80
N LYS A 307 -0.14 29.53 41.06
CA LYS A 307 -0.25 30.93 41.51
C LYS A 307 -1.42 31.58 40.79
N ALA A 308 -2.62 31.33 41.30
CA ALA A 308 -3.69 32.33 41.28
C ALA A 308 -3.69 32.96 42.68
#